data_AF-A0A2T2UZU8-F1
#
_entry.id   AF-A0A2T2UZU8-F1
#
_cell.length_a   1.000
_cell.length_b   1.000
_cell.length_c   1.000
_cell.angle_alpha   90.00
_cell.angle_beta   90.00
_cell.angle_gamma   90.00
#
_symmetry.space_group_name_H-M   'P 1'
#
loop_
_entity.id
_entity.type
_entity.pdbx_description
1 polymer ?
#
loop_
_entity_poly.entity_id
_entity_poly.type
_entity_poly.pdbx_seq_one_letter_code
_entity_poly.pdbx_strand_id
1 'polypeptide(L)'
;MFDASIYCSRRRTLVQQENPGSGLVLLLGNQLSPKNYAANTHSFRQDSTFLYYFGLDRPNLYGLIDLDTGTATLYGEDDTLDDVIWSGGRPSLQEAASTVGVESVASPSDLESALAEAQDQGRPIHFLPPYRLDQRLRYGSLLNIPPQELDAHVSEALIRAVVRQRSQKTEAEVAQLEEALERTAEVHTYAQRHARPGTTERELVGGMTNRVTAAGSNFSFPPTCSVRGEVLHNHSYPNTLADGDLLLVDAGAESSLHYAGDVTRTTPVGGAFSARQRRLYKAVLATQKAALDVLAPDVPFVDVHLHAAQTLTEHLMEMRLMQGNPADAVEAGAHALFFPHGLGHMVGLDVHDMESLGEEHVGYADNQTRSDQFGLHTLRLARPLQPGFVVSIEPGCYFIPPLAERWRSEGRYDAFINYDRVDDFLGVGGIRIEDNVLITDDEPRVLGPAIPKSVDAVEAQVGAPMEA
;
A
#
# COMPACT_ATOMS: atom_id res chain seq x y z
N MET A 1 -3.95 0.90 -20.68
CA MET A 1 -3.17 -0.36 -20.65
C MET A 1 -1.76 -0.03 -21.10
N PHE A 2 -0.75 -0.78 -20.65
CA PHE A 2 0.59 -0.65 -21.22
C PHE A 2 0.66 -1.22 -22.65
N ASP A 3 1.74 -0.93 -23.37
CA ASP A 3 2.02 -1.61 -24.65
C ASP A 3 2.20 -3.11 -24.43
N ALA A 4 1.76 -3.93 -25.39
CA ALA A 4 1.91 -5.39 -25.37
C ALA A 4 3.35 -5.82 -25.08
N SER A 5 4.35 -5.07 -25.56
CA SER A 5 5.77 -5.35 -25.37
C SER A 5 6.17 -5.36 -23.89
N ILE A 6 5.52 -4.57 -23.03
CA ILE A 6 5.80 -4.53 -21.58
C ILE A 6 5.38 -5.84 -20.95
N TYR A 7 4.18 -6.34 -21.24
CA TYR A 7 3.70 -7.62 -20.71
C TYR A 7 4.52 -8.80 -21.25
N CYS A 8 4.87 -8.78 -22.54
CA CYS A 8 5.80 -9.75 -23.13
C CYS A 8 7.17 -9.74 -22.42
N SER A 9 7.72 -8.55 -22.17
CA SER A 9 8.98 -8.40 -21.46
C SER A 9 8.88 -8.92 -20.03
N ARG A 10 7.78 -8.65 -19.32
CA ARG A 10 7.57 -9.12 -17.95
C ARG A 10 7.57 -10.65 -17.88
N ARG A 11 6.80 -11.32 -18.75
CA ARG A 11 6.79 -12.80 -18.82
C ARG A 11 8.15 -13.36 -19.23
N ARG A 12 8.86 -12.72 -20.16
CA ARG A 12 10.21 -13.12 -20.56
C ARG A 12 11.21 -13.00 -19.40
N THR A 13 11.18 -11.89 -18.67
CA THR A 13 12.03 -11.66 -17.48
C THR A 13 11.74 -12.71 -16.40
N LEU A 14 10.46 -13.01 -16.13
CA LEU A 14 10.08 -14.07 -15.19
C LEU A 14 10.73 -15.41 -15.56
N VAL A 15 10.65 -15.80 -16.83
CA VAL A 15 11.17 -17.09 -17.32
C VAL A 15 12.70 -17.10 -17.37
N GLN A 16 13.32 -16.08 -17.95
CA GLN A 16 14.73 -16.10 -18.33
C GLN A 16 15.68 -15.53 -17.28
N GLN A 17 15.21 -14.59 -16.46
CA GLN A 17 16.05 -13.85 -15.51
C GLN A 17 15.70 -14.23 -14.07
N GLU A 18 14.42 -14.17 -13.70
CA GLU A 18 13.99 -14.52 -12.35
C GLU A 18 14.00 -16.02 -12.09
N ASN A 19 13.70 -16.80 -13.15
CA ASN A 19 13.86 -18.25 -13.24
C ASN A 19 13.41 -19.00 -11.97
N PRO A 20 12.09 -19.07 -11.69
CA PRO A 20 11.56 -19.80 -10.54
C PRO A 20 11.67 -21.33 -10.67
N GLY A 21 12.24 -21.86 -11.76
CA GLY A 21 12.40 -23.28 -12.02
C GLY A 21 11.81 -23.72 -13.36
N SER A 22 11.27 -24.93 -13.40
CA SER A 22 10.66 -25.59 -14.56
C SER A 22 9.17 -25.84 -14.35
N GLY A 23 8.41 -26.15 -15.40
CA GLY A 23 6.99 -26.46 -15.31
C GLY A 23 6.08 -25.27 -15.59
N LEU A 24 4.96 -25.15 -14.86
CA LEU A 24 3.89 -24.21 -15.18
C LEU A 24 3.66 -23.22 -14.04
N VAL A 25 3.49 -21.94 -14.37
CA VAL A 25 2.99 -20.91 -13.45
C VAL A 25 1.51 -20.69 -13.72
N LEU A 26 0.66 -20.99 -12.73
CA LEU A 26 -0.78 -20.75 -12.77
C LEU A 26 -1.11 -19.48 -11.99
N LEU A 27 -1.68 -18.49 -12.68
CA LEU A 27 -2.19 -17.26 -12.09
C LEU A 27 -3.70 -17.16 -12.30
N LEU A 28 -4.45 -17.08 -11.20
CA LEU A 28 -5.90 -16.88 -11.26
C LEU A 28 -6.23 -15.39 -11.26
N GLY A 29 -6.97 -14.95 -12.28
CA GLY A 29 -7.68 -13.69 -12.24
C GLY A 29 -8.82 -13.73 -11.21
N ASN A 30 -9.19 -12.56 -10.71
CA ASN A 30 -10.29 -12.38 -9.79
C ASN A 30 -11.64 -12.62 -10.47
N GLN A 31 -12.61 -13.04 -9.66
CA GLN A 31 -14.03 -13.02 -10.02
C GLN A 31 -14.68 -11.75 -9.44
N LEU A 32 -15.91 -11.47 -9.86
CA LEU A 32 -16.70 -10.42 -9.24
C LEU A 32 -16.96 -10.75 -7.77
N SER A 33 -16.78 -9.77 -6.87
CA SER A 33 -17.01 -9.93 -5.44
C SER A 33 -18.45 -9.54 -5.08
N PRO A 34 -19.31 -10.47 -4.61
CA PRO A 34 -20.68 -10.17 -4.23
C PRO A 34 -20.76 -9.31 -2.95
N LYS A 35 -21.63 -8.29 -2.94
CA LYS A 35 -22.00 -7.52 -1.74
C LYS A 35 -22.88 -8.32 -0.79
N ASN A 36 -23.83 -9.06 -1.35
CA ASN A 36 -24.81 -9.86 -0.62
C ASN A 36 -25.32 -11.08 -1.40
N TYR A 37 -25.33 -11.04 -2.74
CA TYR A 37 -25.61 -12.16 -3.64
C TYR A 37 -24.91 -11.97 -4.99
N ALA A 38 -24.75 -13.06 -5.76
CA ALA A 38 -23.84 -13.14 -6.91
C ALA A 38 -23.97 -11.99 -7.93
N ALA A 39 -25.18 -11.54 -8.26
CA ALA A 39 -25.42 -10.50 -9.25
C ALA A 39 -25.25 -9.05 -8.72
N ASN A 40 -25.11 -8.83 -7.41
CA ASN A 40 -24.89 -7.51 -6.84
C ASN A 40 -23.48 -7.41 -6.28
N THR A 41 -22.59 -6.74 -7.00
CA THR A 41 -21.15 -6.83 -6.77
C THR A 41 -20.55 -5.51 -6.30
N HIS A 42 -19.41 -5.61 -5.63
CA HIS A 42 -18.48 -4.48 -5.50
C HIS A 42 -17.87 -4.14 -6.86
N SER A 43 -17.27 -2.95 -6.97
CA SER A 43 -16.45 -2.60 -8.13
C SER A 43 -15.41 -3.69 -8.35
N PHE A 44 -15.27 -4.14 -9.59
CA PHE A 44 -14.29 -5.16 -9.92
C PHE A 44 -12.87 -4.61 -9.77
N ARG A 45 -11.98 -5.44 -9.23
CA ARG A 45 -10.55 -5.17 -9.13
C ARG A 45 -9.82 -6.49 -9.41
N GLN A 46 -9.02 -6.50 -10.46
CA GLN A 46 -8.21 -7.66 -10.83
C GLN A 46 -7.19 -8.02 -9.77
N ASP A 47 -6.70 -9.25 -9.80
CA ASP A 47 -5.52 -9.69 -9.08
C ASP A 47 -4.27 -8.93 -9.55
N SER A 48 -3.50 -8.35 -8.63
CA SER A 48 -2.37 -7.48 -8.99
C SER A 48 -1.24 -8.22 -9.72
N THR A 49 -0.99 -9.50 -9.41
CA THR A 49 0.04 -10.26 -10.12
C THR A 49 -0.45 -10.73 -11.49
N PHE A 50 -1.70 -11.14 -11.60
CA PHE A 50 -2.33 -11.42 -12.89
C PHE A 50 -2.29 -10.17 -13.79
N LEU A 51 -2.68 -9.01 -13.25
CA LEU A 51 -2.63 -7.74 -13.97
C LEU A 51 -1.20 -7.38 -14.40
N TYR A 52 -0.20 -7.65 -13.56
CA TYR A 52 1.21 -7.42 -13.90
C TYR A 52 1.65 -8.20 -15.14
N TYR A 53 1.34 -9.49 -15.23
CA TYR A 53 1.79 -10.35 -16.34
C TYR A 53 0.84 -10.42 -17.54
N PHE A 54 -0.46 -10.23 -17.33
CA PHE A 54 -1.50 -10.40 -18.35
C PHE A 54 -2.30 -9.14 -18.63
N GLY A 55 -2.17 -8.04 -17.88
CA GLY A 55 -2.70 -6.71 -18.22
C GLY A 55 -4.22 -6.54 -18.31
N LEU A 56 -4.99 -7.63 -18.22
CA LEU A 56 -6.43 -7.64 -18.48
C LEU A 56 -7.24 -7.51 -17.19
N ASP A 57 -7.99 -6.40 -17.08
CA ASP A 57 -8.93 -6.14 -16.00
C ASP A 57 -10.33 -6.70 -16.31
N ARG A 58 -10.38 -8.01 -16.62
CA ARG A 58 -11.61 -8.77 -16.92
C ARG A 58 -11.76 -9.93 -15.93
N PRO A 59 -12.96 -10.16 -15.37
CA PRO A 59 -13.18 -11.24 -14.42
C PRO A 59 -13.09 -12.62 -15.09
N ASN A 60 -12.89 -13.66 -14.28
CA ASN A 60 -12.94 -15.07 -14.68
C ASN A 60 -11.87 -15.48 -15.72
N LEU A 61 -10.70 -14.85 -15.66
CA LEU A 61 -9.55 -15.23 -16.48
C LEU A 61 -8.54 -16.08 -15.71
N TYR A 62 -7.79 -16.89 -16.43
CA TYR A 62 -6.67 -17.69 -15.92
C TYR A 62 -5.47 -17.51 -16.83
N GLY A 63 -4.30 -17.35 -16.25
CA GLY A 63 -3.05 -17.21 -16.98
C GLY A 63 -2.17 -18.41 -16.68
N LEU A 64 -1.66 -19.06 -17.73
CA LEU A 64 -0.68 -20.12 -17.62
C LEU A 64 0.60 -19.69 -18.35
N ILE A 65 1.73 -19.69 -17.65
CA ILE A 65 3.05 -19.44 -18.24
C ILE A 65 3.84 -20.73 -18.13
N ASP A 66 4.28 -21.26 -19.26
CA ASP A 66 5.13 -22.45 -19.32
C ASP A 66 6.60 -22.00 -19.22
N LEU A 67 7.25 -22.33 -18.10
CA LEU A 67 8.63 -21.93 -17.81
C LEU A 67 9.65 -22.66 -18.70
N ASP A 68 9.30 -23.83 -19.23
CA ASP A 68 10.19 -24.66 -20.05
C ASP A 68 10.24 -24.15 -21.51
N THR A 69 9.12 -23.65 -22.00
CA THR A 69 8.97 -23.16 -23.39
C THR A 69 8.96 -21.63 -23.50
N GLY A 70 8.68 -20.93 -22.40
CA GLY A 70 8.44 -19.49 -22.37
C GLY A 70 7.10 -19.06 -22.97
N THR A 71 6.20 -20.00 -23.26
CA THR A 71 4.88 -19.69 -23.83
C THR A 71 3.89 -19.27 -22.75
N ALA A 72 2.89 -18.49 -23.15
CA ALA A 72 1.80 -18.09 -22.27
C ALA A 72 0.45 -18.32 -22.95
N THR A 73 -0.51 -18.83 -22.21
CA THR A 73 -1.89 -19.06 -22.66
C THR A 73 -2.85 -18.36 -21.69
N LEU A 74 -3.85 -17.68 -22.26
CA LEU A 74 -4.94 -17.07 -21.51
C LEU A 74 -6.18 -17.97 -21.59
N TYR A 75 -6.75 -18.34 -20.46
CA TYR A 75 -7.97 -19.14 -20.42
C TYR A 75 -9.15 -18.31 -19.92
N GLY A 76 -10.31 -18.53 -20.52
CA GLY A 76 -11.55 -17.83 -20.19
C GLY A 76 -12.65 -18.19 -21.17
N GLU A 77 -13.80 -17.54 -21.02
CA GLU A 77 -14.94 -17.70 -21.91
C GLU A 77 -15.24 -16.39 -22.62
N ASP A 78 -15.66 -16.48 -23.89
CA ASP A 78 -16.26 -15.37 -24.61
C ASP A 78 -17.64 -15.02 -24.05
N ASP A 79 -18.08 -13.80 -24.31
CA ASP A 79 -19.40 -13.34 -23.86
C ASP A 79 -20.49 -14.14 -24.56
N THR A 80 -21.41 -14.70 -23.77
CA THR A 80 -22.64 -15.29 -24.31
C THR A 80 -23.57 -14.19 -24.83
N LEU A 81 -24.58 -14.56 -25.62
CA LEU A 81 -25.60 -13.60 -26.04
C LEU A 81 -26.29 -12.93 -24.84
N ASP A 82 -26.51 -13.67 -23.75
CA ASP A 82 -27.07 -13.11 -22.52
C ASP A 82 -26.11 -12.08 -21.90
N ASP A 83 -24.81 -12.37 -21.82
CA ASP A 83 -23.83 -11.40 -21.32
C ASP A 83 -23.84 -10.11 -22.13
N VAL A 84 -23.91 -10.21 -23.46
CA VAL A 84 -24.00 -9.06 -24.36
C VAL A 84 -25.29 -8.26 -24.12
N ILE A 85 -26.42 -8.93 -23.90
CA ILE A 85 -27.71 -8.27 -23.61
C ILE A 85 -27.68 -7.56 -22.26
N TRP A 86 -27.11 -8.17 -21.23
CA TRP A 86 -27.17 -7.68 -19.85
C TRP A 86 -26.07 -6.70 -19.48
N SER A 87 -24.85 -6.90 -20.00
CA SER A 87 -23.64 -6.17 -19.60
C SER A 87 -22.96 -5.44 -20.75
N GLY A 88 -23.46 -5.60 -21.98
CA GLY A 88 -22.82 -5.10 -23.19
C GLY A 88 -21.72 -6.04 -23.71
N GLY A 89 -21.46 -6.01 -25.01
CA GLY A 89 -20.43 -6.84 -25.61
C GLY A 89 -19.01 -6.35 -25.31
N ARG A 90 -18.12 -7.28 -24.97
CA ARG A 90 -16.68 -7.04 -24.84
C ARG A 90 -15.93 -7.57 -26.06
N PRO A 91 -14.68 -7.15 -26.28
CA PRO A 91 -13.79 -7.83 -27.21
C PRO A 91 -13.71 -9.33 -26.89
N SER A 92 -13.55 -10.14 -27.92
CA SER A 92 -13.32 -11.57 -27.76
C SER A 92 -12.07 -11.83 -26.94
N LEU A 93 -11.97 -13.03 -26.35
CA LEU A 93 -10.82 -13.45 -25.57
C LEU A 93 -9.53 -13.38 -26.39
N GLN A 94 -9.58 -13.74 -27.68
CA GLN A 94 -8.43 -13.64 -28.59
C GLN A 94 -8.02 -12.19 -28.85
N GLU A 95 -8.98 -11.29 -29.08
CA GLU A 95 -8.68 -9.87 -29.27
C GLU A 95 -8.05 -9.27 -28.02
N ALA A 96 -8.60 -9.59 -26.83
CA ALA A 96 -8.05 -9.15 -25.55
C ALA A 96 -6.66 -9.74 -25.26
N ALA A 97 -6.43 -11.02 -25.54
CA ALA A 97 -5.12 -11.65 -25.38
C ALA A 97 -4.05 -10.98 -26.27
N SER A 98 -4.44 -10.61 -27.49
CA SER A 98 -3.53 -9.97 -28.46
C SER A 98 -3.04 -8.60 -27.97
N THR A 99 -3.84 -7.83 -27.22
CA THR A 99 -3.42 -6.52 -26.69
C THR A 99 -2.34 -6.62 -25.61
N VAL A 100 -2.15 -7.79 -25.02
CA VAL A 100 -1.15 -8.08 -23.98
C VAL A 100 -0.08 -9.07 -24.47
N GLY A 101 -0.03 -9.27 -25.79
CA GLY A 101 0.96 -10.10 -26.47
C GLY A 101 0.87 -11.59 -26.14
N VAL A 102 -0.35 -12.09 -25.90
CA VAL A 102 -0.66 -13.51 -25.72
C VAL A 102 -1.35 -14.02 -26.98
N GLU A 103 -0.75 -15.00 -27.65
CA GLU A 103 -1.28 -15.54 -28.91
C GLU A 103 -2.26 -16.69 -28.69
N SER A 104 -2.07 -17.46 -27.61
CA SER A 104 -2.85 -18.67 -27.30
C SER A 104 -3.98 -18.35 -26.33
N VAL A 105 -5.20 -18.73 -26.70
CA VAL A 105 -6.38 -18.70 -25.82
C VAL A 105 -7.11 -20.04 -25.82
N ALA A 106 -7.72 -20.40 -24.70
CA ALA A 106 -8.47 -21.66 -24.57
C ALA A 106 -9.56 -21.59 -23.49
N SER A 107 -10.42 -22.59 -23.40
CA SER A 107 -11.51 -22.64 -22.42
C SER A 107 -11.02 -23.05 -21.02
N PRO A 108 -11.74 -22.77 -19.93
CA PRO A 108 -11.42 -23.30 -18.61
C PRO A 108 -11.35 -24.83 -18.54
N SER A 109 -12.12 -25.56 -19.35
CA SER A 109 -11.99 -27.03 -19.44
C SER A 109 -10.68 -27.48 -20.08
N ASP A 110 -10.14 -26.70 -21.02
CA ASP A 110 -8.81 -26.96 -21.59
C ASP A 110 -7.70 -26.69 -20.56
N LEU A 111 -7.92 -25.72 -19.65
CA LEU A 111 -7.00 -25.49 -18.52
C LEU A 111 -6.95 -26.71 -17.59
N GLU A 112 -8.10 -27.25 -17.19
CA GLU A 112 -8.17 -28.47 -16.36
C GLU A 112 -7.41 -29.62 -17.02
N SER A 113 -7.59 -29.80 -18.33
CA SER A 113 -6.90 -30.82 -19.12
C SER A 113 -5.38 -30.59 -19.15
N ALA A 114 -4.94 -29.35 -19.38
CA ALA A 114 -3.52 -28.99 -19.41
C ALA A 114 -2.83 -29.17 -18.05
N LEU A 115 -3.51 -28.84 -16.94
CA LEU A 115 -2.99 -29.04 -15.60
C LEU A 115 -2.90 -30.53 -15.24
N ALA A 116 -3.92 -31.32 -15.59
CA ALA A 116 -3.90 -32.77 -15.38
C ALA A 116 -2.76 -33.44 -16.16
N GLU A 117 -2.57 -33.07 -17.43
CA GLU A 117 -1.46 -33.58 -18.24
C GLU A 117 -0.09 -33.22 -17.63
N ALA A 118 0.07 -31.98 -17.15
CA ALA A 118 1.29 -31.55 -16.48
C ALA A 118 1.56 -32.35 -15.19
N GLN A 119 0.52 -32.62 -14.39
CA GLN A 119 0.62 -33.45 -13.18
C GLN A 119 1.00 -34.90 -13.51
N ASP A 120 0.40 -35.50 -14.55
CA ASP A 120 0.72 -36.85 -15.01
C ASP A 120 2.18 -36.97 -15.51
N GLN A 121 2.70 -35.89 -16.11
CA GLN A 121 4.09 -35.78 -16.54
C GLN A 121 5.06 -35.44 -15.39
N GLY A 122 4.56 -35.20 -14.17
CA GLY A 122 5.35 -34.79 -13.02
C GLY A 122 5.93 -33.38 -13.14
N ARG A 123 5.36 -32.53 -14.00
CA ARG A 123 5.77 -31.13 -14.14
C ARG A 123 5.28 -30.33 -12.93
N PRO A 124 6.14 -29.53 -12.27
CA PRO A 124 5.71 -28.66 -11.18
C PRO A 124 4.65 -27.67 -11.65
N ILE A 125 3.63 -27.43 -10.80
CA ILE A 125 2.69 -26.32 -10.98
C ILE A 125 2.94 -25.32 -9.85
N HIS A 126 3.44 -24.15 -10.22
CA HIS A 126 3.73 -23.04 -9.35
C HIS A 126 2.50 -22.14 -9.25
N PHE A 127 2.10 -21.80 -8.03
CA PHE A 127 1.08 -20.80 -7.76
C PHE A 127 1.46 -19.95 -6.54
N LEU A 128 0.87 -18.76 -6.46
CA LEU A 128 1.10 -17.80 -5.38
C LEU A 128 0.06 -17.97 -4.26
N PRO A 129 0.34 -17.49 -3.03
CA PRO A 129 -0.60 -17.61 -1.92
C PRO A 129 -1.96 -16.98 -2.24
N PRO A 130 -3.07 -17.72 -2.07
CA PRO A 130 -4.39 -17.16 -2.33
C PRO A 130 -4.85 -16.28 -1.17
N TYR A 131 -5.22 -15.03 -1.45
CA TYR A 131 -5.70 -14.07 -0.45
C TYR A 131 -7.23 -13.96 -0.37
N ARG A 132 -7.95 -14.52 -1.36
CA ARG A 132 -9.41 -14.63 -1.32
C ARG A 132 -9.85 -16.08 -1.18
N LEU A 133 -10.94 -16.29 -0.45
CA LEU A 133 -11.50 -17.63 -0.26
C LEU A 133 -11.93 -18.28 -1.59
N ASP A 134 -12.51 -17.53 -2.52
CA ASP A 134 -12.89 -18.06 -3.84
C ASP A 134 -11.66 -18.51 -4.65
N GLN A 135 -10.57 -17.75 -4.59
CA GLN A 135 -9.30 -18.09 -5.25
C GLN A 135 -8.73 -19.38 -4.64
N ARG A 136 -8.76 -19.50 -3.30
CA ARG A 136 -8.33 -20.69 -2.57
C ARG A 136 -9.14 -21.92 -2.99
N LEU A 137 -10.47 -21.82 -3.08
CA LEU A 137 -11.32 -22.92 -3.53
C LEU A 137 -11.04 -23.32 -4.99
N ARG A 138 -10.80 -22.34 -5.87
CA ARG A 138 -10.48 -22.60 -7.28
C ARG A 138 -9.12 -23.28 -7.45
N TYR A 139 -8.06 -22.81 -6.78
CA TYR A 139 -6.78 -23.52 -6.78
C TYR A 139 -6.93 -24.95 -6.27
N GLY A 140 -7.67 -25.13 -5.16
CA GLY A 140 -7.87 -26.45 -4.59
C GLY A 140 -8.57 -27.42 -5.55
N SER A 141 -9.57 -26.92 -6.28
CA SER A 141 -10.26 -27.69 -7.33
C SER A 141 -9.35 -28.02 -8.52
N LEU A 142 -8.62 -27.03 -9.04
CA LEU A 142 -7.79 -27.18 -10.24
C LEU A 142 -6.56 -28.07 -10.00
N LEU A 143 -6.02 -28.06 -8.79
CA LEU A 143 -4.80 -28.78 -8.43
C LEU A 143 -5.07 -30.06 -7.64
N ASN A 144 -6.34 -30.33 -7.30
CA ASN A 144 -6.75 -31.43 -6.42
C ASN A 144 -6.06 -31.39 -5.05
N ILE A 145 -5.96 -30.19 -4.46
CA ILE A 145 -5.36 -29.94 -3.14
C ILE A 145 -6.48 -29.44 -2.21
N PRO A 146 -6.67 -30.05 -1.01
CA PRO A 146 -7.61 -29.52 -0.04
C PRO A 146 -7.33 -28.04 0.28
N PRO A 147 -8.36 -27.16 0.32
CA PRO A 147 -8.14 -25.72 0.53
C PRO A 147 -7.31 -25.34 1.76
N GLN A 148 -7.36 -26.15 2.82
CA GLN A 148 -6.62 -25.97 4.07
C GLN A 148 -5.14 -26.35 3.97
N GLU A 149 -4.75 -27.10 2.93
CA GLU A 149 -3.38 -27.59 2.71
C GLU A 149 -2.65 -26.78 1.63
N LEU A 150 -3.33 -25.86 0.94
CA LEU A 150 -2.75 -25.06 -0.16
C LEU A 150 -1.54 -24.25 0.27
N ASP A 151 -1.53 -23.70 1.49
CA ASP A 151 -0.42 -22.86 1.98
C ASP A 151 0.90 -23.65 2.06
N ALA A 152 0.85 -24.98 2.22
CA ALA A 152 2.05 -25.83 2.19
C ALA A 152 2.57 -26.13 0.76
N HIS A 153 1.79 -25.77 -0.26
CA HIS A 153 2.07 -26.04 -1.68
C HIS A 153 2.36 -24.77 -2.48
N VAL A 154 2.27 -23.58 -1.87
CA VAL A 154 2.62 -22.31 -2.54
C VAL A 154 4.08 -22.34 -2.98
N SER A 155 4.37 -21.78 -4.14
CA SER A 155 5.73 -21.80 -4.66
C SER A 155 6.55 -20.64 -4.12
N GLU A 156 7.43 -20.91 -3.14
CA GLU A 156 8.38 -19.92 -2.63
C GLU A 156 9.30 -19.37 -3.74
N ALA A 157 9.74 -20.23 -4.68
CA ALA A 157 10.54 -19.80 -5.82
C ALA A 157 9.81 -18.78 -6.70
N LEU A 158 8.52 -19.00 -6.96
CA LEU A 158 7.69 -18.05 -7.71
C LEU A 158 7.44 -16.77 -6.90
N ILE A 159 7.16 -16.87 -5.59
CA ILE A 159 7.01 -15.70 -4.71
C ILE A 159 8.25 -14.80 -4.84
N ARG A 160 9.45 -15.36 -4.65
CA ARG A 160 10.72 -14.61 -4.71
C ARG A 160 10.95 -13.99 -6.09
N ALA A 161 10.64 -14.72 -7.16
CA ALA A 161 10.74 -14.23 -8.53
C ALA A 161 9.82 -13.04 -8.79
N VAL A 162 8.53 -13.15 -8.43
CA VAL A 162 7.55 -12.09 -8.59
C VAL A 162 7.89 -10.88 -7.74
N VAL A 163 8.32 -11.09 -6.49
CA VAL A 163 8.74 -10.02 -5.59
C VAL A 163 9.91 -9.24 -6.17
N ARG A 164 11.00 -9.90 -6.56
CA ARG A 164 12.18 -9.21 -7.14
C ARG A 164 11.80 -8.38 -8.35
N GLN A 165 10.98 -8.93 -9.25
CA GLN A 165 10.59 -8.25 -10.48
C GLN A 165 9.65 -7.06 -10.23
N ARG A 166 8.62 -7.21 -9.38
CA ARG A 166 7.65 -6.15 -9.07
C ARG A 166 8.22 -5.08 -8.12
N SER A 167 9.21 -5.40 -7.30
CA SER A 167 9.85 -4.44 -6.40
C SER A 167 10.53 -3.30 -7.17
N GLN A 168 11.09 -3.57 -8.35
CA GLN A 168 11.76 -2.59 -9.20
C GLN A 168 10.78 -2.02 -10.26
N LYS A 169 10.35 -0.78 -10.07
CA LYS A 169 9.38 -0.12 -10.93
C LYS A 169 10.07 0.36 -12.19
N THR A 170 9.53 -0.03 -13.35
CA THR A 170 9.96 0.54 -14.64
C THR A 170 9.47 1.98 -14.79
N GLU A 171 10.03 2.74 -15.74
CA GLU A 171 9.58 4.12 -16.02
C GLU A 171 8.07 4.21 -16.32
N ALA A 172 7.51 3.24 -17.03
CA ALA A 172 6.08 3.18 -17.32
C ALA A 172 5.23 2.99 -16.06
N GLU A 173 5.73 2.28 -15.06
CA GLU A 173 5.05 2.06 -13.77
C GLU A 173 5.18 3.28 -12.88
N VAL A 174 6.35 3.92 -12.87
CA VAL A 174 6.55 5.21 -12.20
C VAL A 174 5.58 6.25 -12.77
N ALA A 175 5.37 6.29 -14.09
CA ALA A 175 4.39 7.18 -14.70
C ALA A 175 2.94 6.91 -14.23
N GLN A 176 2.59 5.66 -13.94
CA GLN A 176 1.29 5.34 -13.34
C GLN A 176 1.21 5.75 -11.87
N LEU A 177 2.30 5.60 -11.10
CA LEU A 177 2.35 6.11 -9.72
C LEU A 177 2.24 7.64 -9.67
N GLU A 178 2.86 8.36 -10.61
CA GLU A 178 2.69 9.81 -10.78
C GLU A 178 1.24 10.18 -11.08
N GLU A 179 0.58 9.49 -12.02
CA GLU A 179 -0.85 9.68 -12.34
C GLU A 179 -1.75 9.47 -11.10
N ALA A 180 -1.45 8.44 -10.30
CA ALA A 180 -2.16 8.17 -9.05
C ALA A 180 -1.96 9.30 -8.04
N LEU A 181 -0.73 9.84 -7.94
CA LEU A 181 -0.40 10.92 -7.02
C LEU A 181 -0.93 12.29 -7.43
N GLU A 182 -1.07 12.55 -8.73
CA GLU A 182 -1.77 13.75 -9.24
C GLU A 182 -3.21 13.79 -8.72
N ARG A 183 -3.95 12.69 -8.85
CA ARG A 183 -5.32 12.57 -8.32
C ARG A 183 -5.35 12.60 -6.79
N THR A 184 -4.37 12.00 -6.14
CA THR A 184 -4.21 12.03 -4.68
C THR A 184 -4.01 13.47 -4.19
N ALA A 185 -3.26 14.29 -4.91
CA ALA A 185 -3.08 15.70 -4.55
C ALA A 185 -4.36 16.53 -4.63
N GLU A 186 -5.27 16.21 -5.55
CA GLU A 186 -6.60 16.84 -5.60
C GLU A 186 -7.45 16.48 -4.38
N VAL A 187 -7.39 15.22 -3.94
CA VAL A 187 -8.06 14.73 -2.72
C VAL A 187 -7.57 15.49 -1.48
N HIS A 188 -6.26 15.56 -1.28
CA HIS A 188 -5.66 16.27 -0.15
C HIS A 188 -5.90 17.77 -0.20
N THR A 189 -5.82 18.37 -1.41
CA THR A 189 -6.14 19.78 -1.64
C THR A 189 -7.58 20.09 -1.23
N TYR A 190 -8.53 19.23 -1.63
CA TYR A 190 -9.92 19.37 -1.23
C TYR A 190 -10.06 19.29 0.29
N ALA A 191 -9.51 18.25 0.92
CA ALA A 191 -9.64 18.06 2.36
C ALA A 191 -9.05 19.22 3.16
N GLN A 192 -7.86 19.72 2.80
CA GLN A 192 -7.22 20.85 3.46
C GLN A 192 -8.07 22.13 3.40
N ARG A 193 -8.64 22.45 2.22
CA ARG A 193 -9.48 23.66 2.03
C ARG A 193 -10.81 23.60 2.79
N HIS A 194 -11.31 22.38 3.04
CA HIS A 194 -12.60 22.13 3.68
C HIS A 194 -12.49 21.71 5.16
N ALA A 195 -11.30 21.68 5.75
CA ALA A 195 -11.07 21.41 7.17
C ALA A 195 -11.53 22.57 8.07
N ARG A 196 -12.86 22.74 8.19
CA ARG A 196 -13.49 23.89 8.86
C ARG A 196 -14.39 23.43 10.01
N PRO A 197 -14.51 24.23 11.09
CA PRO A 197 -15.46 23.92 12.16
C PRO A 197 -16.89 23.77 11.62
N GLY A 198 -17.58 22.70 12.05
CA GLY A 198 -18.93 22.36 11.62
C GLY A 198 -19.01 21.40 10.43
N THR A 199 -17.95 21.25 9.64
CA THR A 199 -17.87 20.21 8.61
C THR A 199 -17.75 18.84 9.26
N THR A 200 -18.42 17.83 8.74
CA THR A 200 -18.30 16.45 9.23
C THR A 200 -17.20 15.69 8.48
N GLU A 201 -16.55 14.73 9.14
CA GLU A 201 -15.61 13.81 8.48
C GLU A 201 -16.26 13.12 7.27
N ARG A 202 -17.57 12.81 7.36
CA ARG A 202 -18.33 12.18 6.28
C ARG A 202 -18.55 13.09 5.08
N GLU A 203 -18.81 14.38 5.29
CA GLU A 203 -18.89 15.36 4.19
C GLU A 203 -17.56 15.47 3.45
N LEU A 204 -16.44 15.48 4.19
CA LEU A 204 -15.10 15.48 3.60
C LEU A 204 -14.85 14.23 2.76
N VAL A 205 -15.12 13.05 3.30
CA VAL A 205 -14.97 11.79 2.56
C VAL A 205 -15.88 11.77 1.33
N GLY A 206 -17.11 12.26 1.41
CA GLY A 206 -18.00 12.39 0.26
C GLY A 206 -17.43 13.29 -0.84
N GLY A 207 -16.88 14.44 -0.47
CA GLY A 207 -16.24 15.35 -1.41
C GLY A 207 -14.94 14.80 -2.02
N MET A 208 -14.10 14.13 -1.22
CA MET A 208 -12.91 13.42 -1.70
C MET A 208 -13.29 12.30 -2.68
N THR A 209 -14.32 11.52 -2.34
CA THR A 209 -14.85 10.44 -3.19
C THR A 209 -15.31 11.00 -4.53
N ASN A 210 -16.01 12.13 -4.54
CA ASN A 210 -16.42 12.80 -5.77
C ASN A 210 -15.22 13.16 -6.66
N ARG A 211 -14.09 13.60 -6.11
CA ARG A 211 -12.91 13.99 -6.91
C ARG A 211 -12.28 12.79 -7.59
N VAL A 212 -12.09 11.73 -6.82
CA VAL A 212 -11.55 10.45 -7.32
C VAL A 212 -12.47 9.85 -8.38
N THR A 213 -13.76 9.73 -8.11
CA THR A 213 -14.73 9.14 -9.05
C THR A 213 -14.92 9.99 -10.30
N ALA A 214 -14.96 11.32 -10.20
CA ALA A 214 -15.10 12.21 -11.35
C ALA A 214 -13.87 12.14 -12.28
N ALA A 215 -12.69 11.83 -11.74
CA ALA A 215 -11.47 11.60 -12.50
C ALA A 215 -11.36 10.18 -13.10
N GLY A 216 -12.41 9.34 -12.95
CA GLY A 216 -12.40 7.96 -13.45
C GLY A 216 -11.48 7.03 -12.65
N SER A 217 -11.22 7.35 -11.38
CA SER A 217 -10.33 6.61 -10.48
C SER A 217 -11.11 6.07 -9.27
N ASN A 218 -10.44 5.32 -8.41
CA ASN A 218 -10.91 4.85 -7.11
C ASN A 218 -9.86 5.17 -6.03
N PHE A 219 -10.24 5.10 -4.76
CA PHE A 219 -9.24 5.15 -3.71
C PHE A 219 -8.43 3.84 -3.74
N SER A 220 -7.11 3.93 -3.54
CA SER A 220 -6.21 2.78 -3.44
C SER A 220 -6.44 1.95 -2.17
N PHE A 221 -7.05 2.56 -1.16
CA PHE A 221 -7.50 1.93 0.08
C PHE A 221 -8.64 2.75 0.71
N PRO A 222 -9.42 2.19 1.64
CA PRO A 222 -10.42 2.97 2.36
C PRO A 222 -9.76 4.15 3.10
N PRO A 223 -10.12 5.41 2.80
CA PRO A 223 -9.40 6.55 3.36
C PRO A 223 -9.59 6.62 4.88
N THR A 224 -8.56 7.06 5.60
CA THR A 224 -8.70 7.52 6.98
C THR A 224 -8.88 9.04 6.93
N CYS A 225 -9.98 9.56 7.46
CA CYS A 225 -10.26 10.99 7.50
C CYS A 225 -10.87 11.32 8.84
N SER A 226 -10.04 11.74 9.80
CA SER A 226 -10.53 11.87 11.17
C SER A 226 -9.85 12.93 12.03
N VAL A 227 -10.62 13.48 12.97
CA VAL A 227 -10.09 14.28 14.09
C VAL A 227 -9.48 13.44 15.21
N ARG A 228 -9.67 12.11 15.17
CA ARG A 228 -9.07 11.11 16.07
C ARG A 228 -7.77 10.57 15.46
N GLY A 229 -6.79 11.45 15.27
CA GLY A 229 -5.53 11.14 14.58
C GLY A 229 -4.68 10.02 15.22
N GLU A 230 -4.96 9.66 16.48
CA GLU A 230 -4.34 8.53 17.18
C GLU A 230 -4.87 7.15 16.77
N VAL A 231 -5.96 7.10 16.00
CA VAL A 231 -6.52 5.86 15.45
C VAL A 231 -5.98 5.66 14.03
N LEU A 232 -4.95 4.82 13.89
CA LEU A 232 -4.15 4.71 12.65
C LEU A 232 -4.97 4.39 11.39
N HIS A 233 -5.91 3.44 11.49
CA HIS A 233 -6.83 3.06 10.40
C HIS A 233 -8.28 3.31 10.84
N ASN A 234 -8.74 4.55 10.71
CA ASN A 234 -10.12 4.92 11.05
C ASN A 234 -10.99 5.08 9.80
N HIS A 235 -11.74 4.02 9.48
CA HIS A 235 -12.71 4.02 8.38
C HIS A 235 -14.14 4.36 8.84
N SER A 236 -14.28 4.87 10.05
CA SER A 236 -15.52 5.44 10.56
C SER A 236 -15.43 6.96 10.56
N TYR A 237 -16.48 7.62 10.05
CA TYR A 237 -16.52 9.08 9.93
C TYR A 237 -17.66 9.71 10.76
N PRO A 238 -17.72 9.48 12.09
CA PRO A 238 -18.83 9.95 12.91
C PRO A 238 -18.68 11.40 13.39
N ASN A 239 -17.49 11.99 13.33
CA ASN A 239 -17.22 13.24 14.03
C ASN A 239 -17.54 14.48 13.18
N THR A 240 -17.85 15.56 13.89
CA THR A 240 -17.91 16.91 13.36
C THR A 240 -16.65 17.65 13.79
N LEU A 241 -15.98 18.28 12.85
CA LEU A 241 -14.77 19.07 13.09
C LEU A 241 -15.10 20.28 13.98
N ALA A 242 -14.28 20.52 15.00
CA ALA A 242 -14.35 21.67 15.88
C ALA A 242 -13.10 22.56 15.76
N ASP A 243 -13.24 23.84 16.11
CA ASP A 243 -12.11 24.77 16.15
C ASP A 243 -11.02 24.25 17.10
N GLY A 244 -9.79 24.21 16.61
CA GLY A 244 -8.64 23.68 17.36
C GLY A 244 -8.42 22.18 17.23
N ASP A 245 -9.25 21.42 16.52
CA ASP A 245 -8.95 20.03 16.17
C ASP A 245 -7.78 19.93 15.17
N LEU A 246 -7.18 18.74 15.09
CA LEU A 246 -6.35 18.35 13.95
C LEU A 246 -7.12 17.32 13.12
N LEU A 247 -7.27 17.57 11.83
CA LEU A 247 -7.78 16.59 10.87
C LEU A 247 -6.60 15.84 10.27
N LEU A 248 -6.49 14.54 10.53
CA LEU A 248 -5.59 13.63 9.82
C LEU A 248 -6.36 13.02 8.65
N VAL A 249 -5.85 13.22 7.44
CA VAL A 249 -6.33 12.57 6.22
C VAL A 249 -5.20 11.74 5.66
N ASP A 250 -5.46 10.45 5.55
CA ASP A 250 -4.63 9.44 4.93
C ASP A 250 -5.46 8.79 3.83
N ALA A 251 -5.08 9.07 2.60
CA ALA A 251 -5.83 8.69 1.41
C ALA A 251 -4.92 8.73 0.18
N GLY A 252 -5.12 7.75 -0.69
CA GLY A 252 -4.54 7.72 -2.02
C GLY A 252 -5.56 7.34 -3.08
N ALA A 253 -5.33 7.80 -4.31
CA ALA A 253 -6.07 7.38 -5.49
C ALA A 253 -5.30 6.28 -6.24
N GLU A 254 -6.00 5.53 -7.10
CA GLU A 254 -5.38 4.62 -8.06
C GLU A 254 -5.23 5.28 -9.43
N SER A 255 -4.17 4.91 -10.15
CA SER A 255 -4.05 5.18 -11.57
C SER A 255 -5.08 4.40 -12.39
N SER A 256 -5.21 4.70 -13.67
CA SER A 256 -6.06 3.93 -14.59
C SER A 256 -5.64 2.45 -14.72
N LEU A 257 -4.41 2.10 -14.34
CA LEU A 257 -3.88 0.74 -14.30
C LEU A 257 -3.66 0.21 -12.88
N HIS A 258 -4.39 0.77 -11.91
CA HIS A 258 -4.45 0.30 -10.52
C HIS A 258 -3.17 0.47 -9.68
N TYR A 259 -2.17 1.21 -10.16
CA TYR A 259 -1.05 1.66 -9.31
C TYR A 259 -1.54 2.63 -8.25
N ALA A 260 -1.14 2.44 -7.00
CA ALA A 260 -1.61 3.18 -5.84
C ALA A 260 -0.77 4.44 -5.56
N GLY A 261 -1.44 5.55 -5.27
CA GLY A 261 -0.87 6.60 -4.44
C GLY A 261 -1.10 6.29 -2.96
N ASP A 262 -0.26 6.85 -2.09
CA ASP A 262 -0.43 6.78 -0.64
C ASP A 262 0.17 8.01 0.04
N VAL A 263 -0.68 8.82 0.65
CA VAL A 263 -0.31 10.12 1.21
C VAL A 263 -1.14 10.40 2.44
N THR A 264 -0.46 10.84 3.49
CA THR A 264 -1.05 11.38 4.71
C THR A 264 -0.71 12.85 4.89
N ARG A 265 -1.71 13.66 5.24
CA ARG A 265 -1.59 15.06 5.69
C ARG A 265 -2.39 15.30 6.96
N THR A 266 -1.79 16.03 7.89
CA THR A 266 -2.47 16.52 9.10
C THR A 266 -2.68 18.03 9.01
N THR A 267 -3.91 18.49 9.27
CA THR A 267 -4.38 19.85 8.98
C THR A 267 -5.05 20.47 10.20
N PRO A 268 -4.76 21.72 10.59
CA PRO A 268 -5.43 22.37 11.71
C PRO A 268 -6.83 22.84 11.32
N VAL A 269 -7.85 22.35 12.03
CA VAL A 269 -9.22 22.82 11.86
C VAL A 269 -9.32 24.22 12.46
N GLY A 270 -9.87 25.15 11.69
CA GLY A 270 -9.94 26.58 12.08
C GLY A 270 -8.79 27.42 11.54
N GLY A 271 -7.85 26.81 10.79
CA GLY A 271 -6.92 27.52 9.92
C GLY A 271 -5.52 27.78 10.48
N ALA A 272 -5.27 27.57 11.76
CA ALA A 272 -3.94 27.76 12.36
C ALA A 272 -3.62 26.68 13.40
N PHE A 273 -2.36 26.25 13.43
CA PHE A 273 -1.90 25.35 14.48
C PHE A 273 -1.77 26.11 15.81
N SER A 274 -2.34 25.56 16.88
CA SER A 274 -2.00 26.01 18.24
C SER A 274 -0.50 25.85 18.50
N ALA A 275 0.05 26.57 19.49
CA ALA A 275 1.47 26.46 19.82
C ALA A 275 1.92 25.02 20.14
N ARG A 276 1.02 24.22 20.74
CA ARG A 276 1.27 22.80 21.05
C ARG A 276 1.30 21.95 19.78
N GLN A 277 0.27 22.07 18.94
CA GLN A 277 0.20 21.34 17.66
C GLN A 277 1.36 21.74 16.72
N ARG A 278 1.69 23.04 16.63
CA ARG A 278 2.77 23.55 15.78
C ARG A 278 4.13 22.95 16.15
N ARG A 279 4.41 22.80 17.45
CA ARG A 279 5.66 22.16 17.91
C ARG A 279 5.72 20.69 17.52
N LEU A 280 4.65 19.94 17.78
CA LEU A 280 4.59 18.53 17.43
C LEU A 280 4.63 18.29 15.93
N TYR A 281 3.88 19.08 15.15
CA TYR A 281 3.86 19.00 13.69
C TYR A 281 5.26 19.23 13.11
N LYS A 282 5.99 20.23 13.62
CA LYS A 282 7.38 20.48 13.21
C LYS A 282 8.30 19.31 13.55
N ALA A 283 8.11 18.65 14.68
CA ALA A 283 8.89 17.46 15.05
C ALA A 283 8.65 16.31 14.05
N VAL A 284 7.39 16.03 13.70
CA VAL A 284 7.06 14.99 12.69
C VAL A 284 7.58 15.38 11.30
N LEU A 285 7.44 16.64 10.90
CA LEU A 285 7.98 17.13 9.62
C LEU A 285 9.51 17.03 9.55
N ALA A 286 10.21 17.38 10.63
CA ALA A 286 11.66 17.24 10.74
C ALA A 286 12.08 15.77 10.71
N THR A 287 11.31 14.89 11.35
CA THR A 287 11.51 13.44 11.32
C THR A 287 11.38 12.88 9.90
N GLN A 288 10.34 13.29 9.16
CA GLN A 288 10.17 12.88 7.75
C GLN A 288 11.34 13.36 6.91
N LYS A 289 11.78 14.61 7.09
CA LYS A 289 12.93 15.14 6.37
C LYS A 289 14.20 14.35 6.68
N ALA A 290 14.48 14.06 7.95
CA ALA A 290 15.66 13.28 8.34
C ALA A 290 15.63 11.87 7.74
N ALA A 291 14.46 11.23 7.68
CA ALA A 291 14.30 9.95 7.00
C ALA A 291 14.61 10.07 5.49
N LEU A 292 14.09 11.09 4.81
CA LEU A 292 14.33 11.34 3.38
C LEU A 292 15.82 11.59 3.09
N ASP A 293 16.51 12.35 3.94
CA ASP A 293 17.92 12.75 3.78
C ASP A 293 18.89 11.56 3.83
N VAL A 294 18.47 10.40 4.36
CA VAL A 294 19.30 9.18 4.47
C VAL A 294 18.86 8.04 3.55
N LEU A 295 17.83 8.23 2.73
CA LEU A 295 17.43 7.24 1.73
C LEU A 295 18.48 7.18 0.62
N ALA A 296 19.06 6.00 0.43
CA ALA A 296 20.00 5.71 -0.65
C ALA A 296 19.97 4.21 -0.99
N PRO A 297 20.46 3.82 -2.18
CA PRO A 297 20.74 2.41 -2.49
C PRO A 297 21.57 1.73 -1.40
N ASP A 298 21.30 0.45 -1.17
CA ASP A 298 21.96 -0.44 -0.20
C ASP A 298 21.77 -0.08 1.29
N VAL A 299 21.12 1.04 1.62
CA VAL A 299 20.76 1.36 3.01
C VAL A 299 19.62 0.45 3.47
N PRO A 300 19.78 -0.32 4.56
CA PRO A 300 18.68 -1.08 5.16
C PRO A 300 17.55 -0.15 5.62
N PHE A 301 16.31 -0.39 5.19
CA PHE A 301 15.19 0.47 5.56
C PHE A 301 14.91 0.48 7.08
N VAL A 302 15.29 -0.60 7.78
CA VAL A 302 15.24 -0.62 9.25
C VAL A 302 16.13 0.45 9.87
N ASP A 303 17.29 0.75 9.28
CA ASP A 303 18.20 1.79 9.78
C ASP A 303 17.60 3.18 9.54
N VAL A 304 16.88 3.37 8.44
CA VAL A 304 16.11 4.59 8.16
C VAL A 304 15.00 4.78 9.20
N HIS A 305 14.26 3.71 9.54
CA HIS A 305 13.26 3.75 10.60
C HIS A 305 13.87 4.12 11.96
N LEU A 306 14.99 3.49 12.35
CA LEU A 306 15.67 3.80 13.61
C LEU A 306 16.19 5.24 13.64
N HIS A 307 16.71 5.75 12.52
CA HIS A 307 17.13 7.15 12.39
C HIS A 307 15.95 8.13 12.56
N ALA A 308 14.81 7.83 11.93
CA ALA A 308 13.58 8.60 12.09
C ALA A 308 13.07 8.56 13.55
N ALA A 309 13.03 7.36 14.16
CA ALA A 309 12.62 7.20 15.56
C ALA A 309 13.51 7.96 16.53
N GLN A 310 14.83 7.98 16.29
CA GLN A 310 15.78 8.76 17.08
C GLN A 310 15.55 10.27 16.92
N THR A 311 15.38 10.74 15.69
CA THR A 311 15.09 12.16 15.39
C THR A 311 13.80 12.62 16.09
N LEU A 312 12.74 11.81 16.03
CA LEU A 312 11.50 12.13 16.74
C LEU A 312 11.73 12.16 18.25
N THR A 313 12.46 11.18 18.78
CA THR A 313 12.80 11.08 20.21
C THR A 313 13.55 12.31 20.69
N GLU A 314 14.52 12.83 19.92
CA GLU A 314 15.24 14.08 20.21
C GLU A 314 14.27 15.26 20.39
N HIS A 315 13.33 15.44 19.47
CA HIS A 315 12.31 16.48 19.59
C HIS A 315 11.34 16.26 20.75
N LEU A 316 10.98 15.01 21.06
CA LEU A 316 10.16 14.68 22.23
C LEU A 316 10.89 15.00 23.55
N MET A 317 12.22 14.88 23.58
CA MET A 317 13.04 15.31 24.72
C MET A 317 13.08 16.83 24.86
N GLU A 318 13.18 17.58 23.77
CA GLU A 318 13.06 19.05 23.79
C GLU A 318 11.72 19.52 24.37
N MET A 319 10.65 18.76 24.09
CA MET A 319 9.31 18.98 24.64
C MET A 319 9.11 18.41 26.05
N ARG A 320 10.13 17.75 26.61
CA ARG A 320 10.12 17.06 27.93
C ARG A 320 9.10 15.93 28.04
N LEU A 321 8.67 15.37 26.91
CA LEU A 321 7.84 14.15 26.86
C LEU A 321 8.68 12.89 27.06
N MET A 322 9.95 12.95 26.62
CA MET A 322 10.96 11.93 26.86
C MET A 322 12.19 12.55 27.57
N GLN A 323 13.10 11.70 28.04
CA GLN A 323 14.33 12.11 28.72
C GLN A 323 15.44 11.06 28.54
N GLY A 324 16.69 11.43 28.85
CA GLY A 324 17.85 10.54 28.75
C GLY A 324 18.59 10.67 27.41
N ASN A 325 19.12 9.56 26.89
CA ASN A 325 19.77 9.48 25.59
C ASN A 325 18.77 8.97 24.53
N PRO A 326 18.62 9.65 23.37
CA PRO A 326 17.69 9.22 22.32
C PRO A 326 17.94 7.84 21.75
N ALA A 327 19.20 7.48 21.49
CA ALA A 327 19.57 6.18 20.92
C ALA A 327 19.23 5.04 21.91
N ASP A 328 19.58 5.21 23.19
CA ASP A 328 19.26 4.24 24.24
C ASP A 328 17.73 4.04 24.39
N ALA A 329 16.95 5.13 24.27
CA ALA A 329 15.50 5.07 24.34
C ALA A 329 14.88 4.34 23.14
N VAL A 330 15.45 4.53 21.94
CA VAL A 330 15.01 3.82 20.72
C VAL A 330 15.38 2.34 20.79
N GLU A 331 16.61 2.01 21.18
CA GLU A 331 17.10 0.65 21.37
C GLU A 331 16.24 -0.11 22.39
N ALA A 332 15.85 0.53 23.49
CA ALA A 332 14.95 -0.05 24.48
C ALA A 332 13.49 -0.22 24.00
N GLY A 333 13.11 0.43 22.90
CA GLY A 333 11.74 0.44 22.36
C GLY A 333 10.80 1.47 23.00
N ALA A 334 11.31 2.42 23.79
CA ALA A 334 10.50 3.43 24.47
C ALA A 334 9.81 4.41 23.50
N HIS A 335 10.45 4.70 22.36
CA HIS A 335 9.90 5.57 21.30
C HIS A 335 8.53 5.08 20.79
N ALA A 336 8.27 3.77 20.85
CA ALA A 336 7.08 3.14 20.31
C ALA A 336 5.79 3.51 21.06
N LEU A 337 5.88 4.18 22.24
CA LEU A 337 4.70 4.83 22.83
C LEU A 337 4.11 5.88 21.88
N PHE A 338 4.97 6.59 21.17
CA PHE A 338 4.62 7.72 20.31
C PHE A 338 4.65 7.37 18.83
N PHE A 339 5.49 6.42 18.41
CA PHE A 339 5.62 5.98 17.02
C PHE A 339 5.51 4.44 16.93
N PRO A 340 4.29 3.87 16.99
CA PRO A 340 4.07 2.43 17.16
C PRO A 340 4.05 1.63 15.85
N HIS A 341 4.04 2.30 14.70
CA HIS A 341 3.99 1.66 13.37
C HIS A 341 5.33 1.80 12.65
N GLY A 342 5.52 1.03 11.58
CA GLY A 342 6.70 1.11 10.72
C GLY A 342 6.81 2.47 10.01
N LEU A 343 8.03 2.84 9.60
CA LEU A 343 8.27 4.12 8.89
C LEU A 343 7.62 4.18 7.50
N GLY A 344 7.35 3.03 6.90
CA GLY A 344 6.75 2.92 5.59
C GLY A 344 6.87 1.52 5.02
N HIS A 345 6.45 1.39 3.77
CA HIS A 345 6.32 0.13 3.06
C HIS A 345 6.52 0.33 1.54
N MET A 346 6.64 -0.77 0.80
CA MET A 346 6.63 -0.73 -0.66
C MET A 346 5.26 -0.27 -1.17
N VAL A 347 5.24 0.54 -2.23
CA VAL A 347 4.02 1.03 -2.90
C VAL A 347 4.11 0.69 -4.39
N GLY A 348 3.01 0.22 -5.00
CA GLY A 348 2.99 -0.23 -6.39
C GLY A 348 1.59 -0.52 -6.88
N LEU A 349 1.36 -1.74 -7.37
CA LEU A 349 0.01 -2.19 -7.76
C LEU A 349 -0.89 -2.46 -6.56
N ASP A 350 -0.31 -2.61 -5.37
CA ASP A 350 -1.04 -2.61 -4.10
C ASP A 350 -0.46 -1.49 -3.22
N VAL A 351 -1.27 -0.93 -2.31
CA VAL A 351 -0.81 0.14 -1.39
C VAL A 351 0.32 -0.36 -0.49
N HIS A 352 0.11 -1.47 0.21
CA HIS A 352 1.17 -2.31 0.73
C HIS A 352 1.56 -3.31 -0.37
N ASP A 353 2.46 -2.88 -1.25
CA ASP A 353 2.78 -3.62 -2.49
C ASP A 353 3.18 -5.07 -2.16
N MET A 354 2.49 -6.04 -2.78
CA MET A 354 2.76 -7.47 -2.63
C MET A 354 2.54 -8.06 -1.21
N GLU A 355 1.79 -7.41 -0.32
CA GLU A 355 1.51 -7.95 1.03
C GLU A 355 0.94 -9.39 0.99
N SER A 356 0.14 -9.73 -0.03
CA SER A 356 -0.41 -11.07 -0.23
C SER A 356 0.64 -12.16 -0.54
N LEU A 357 1.88 -11.78 -0.87
CA LEU A 357 2.98 -12.71 -1.14
C LEU A 357 3.82 -13.01 0.10
N GLY A 358 3.49 -12.43 1.26
CA GLY A 358 4.24 -12.57 2.51
C GLY A 358 5.21 -11.42 2.72
N GLU A 359 5.00 -10.66 3.79
CA GLU A 359 5.83 -9.51 4.13
C GLU A 359 7.29 -9.89 4.40
N GLU A 360 7.54 -11.10 4.87
CA GLU A 360 8.88 -11.68 5.03
C GLU A 360 9.65 -11.76 3.70
N HIS A 361 8.96 -12.02 2.59
CA HIS A 361 9.59 -12.11 1.28
C HIS A 361 9.76 -10.74 0.63
N VAL A 362 8.82 -9.82 0.85
CA VAL A 362 8.82 -8.48 0.29
C VAL A 362 9.79 -7.57 1.05
N GLY A 363 9.62 -7.55 2.37
CA GLY A 363 10.14 -6.53 3.26
C GLY A 363 11.52 -6.83 3.83
N TYR A 364 11.94 -8.10 3.86
CA TYR A 364 13.12 -8.54 4.61
C TYR A 364 14.12 -9.22 3.68
N ALA A 365 15.41 -9.01 3.93
CA ALA A 365 16.46 -9.78 3.28
C ALA A 365 16.53 -11.20 3.87
N ASP A 366 17.13 -12.15 3.14
CA ASP A 366 17.20 -13.57 3.57
C ASP A 366 17.88 -13.79 4.93
N ASN A 367 18.72 -12.84 5.36
CA ASN A 367 19.42 -12.85 6.64
C ASN A 367 18.76 -11.98 7.71
N GLN A 368 17.56 -11.44 7.45
CA GLN A 368 16.81 -10.62 8.38
C GLN A 368 15.53 -11.33 8.82
N THR A 369 15.19 -11.15 10.09
CA THR A 369 13.90 -11.57 10.65
C THR A 369 13.21 -10.39 11.28
N ARG A 370 11.88 -10.40 11.27
CA ARG A 370 11.07 -9.41 11.98
C ARG A 370 11.39 -9.43 13.48
N SER A 371 11.53 -8.24 14.06
CA SER A 371 11.73 -8.07 15.50
C SER A 371 10.43 -8.34 16.25
N ASP A 372 10.51 -8.96 17.43
CA ASP A 372 9.36 -9.11 18.34
C ASP A 372 9.11 -7.83 19.19
N GLN A 373 9.99 -6.83 19.09
CA GLN A 373 9.86 -5.59 19.86
C GLN A 373 8.65 -4.77 19.40
N PHE A 374 7.83 -4.29 20.35
CA PHE A 374 6.74 -3.37 20.06
C PHE A 374 7.26 -2.11 19.33
N GLY A 375 6.59 -1.67 18.26
CA GLY A 375 7.09 -0.64 17.33
C GLY A 375 7.86 -1.21 16.14
N LEU A 376 8.79 -2.16 16.35
CA LEU A 376 9.56 -2.76 15.24
C LEU A 376 8.86 -3.97 14.61
N HIS A 377 8.04 -4.70 15.36
CA HIS A 377 7.25 -5.84 14.85
C HIS A 377 6.19 -5.46 13.80
N THR A 378 5.92 -4.16 13.63
CA THR A 378 4.98 -3.63 12.62
C THR A 378 5.69 -3.16 11.35
N LEU A 379 7.02 -3.26 11.28
CA LEU A 379 7.77 -2.92 10.06
C LEU A 379 7.39 -3.86 8.92
N ARG A 380 6.90 -3.27 7.83
CA ARG A 380 6.64 -3.97 6.57
C ARG A 380 7.87 -4.01 5.65
N LEU A 381 8.89 -3.19 5.95
CA LEU A 381 10.13 -3.10 5.19
C LEU A 381 11.32 -2.92 6.16
N ALA A 382 12.37 -3.71 5.94
CA ALA A 382 13.62 -3.70 6.70
C ALA A 382 14.86 -3.94 5.82
N ARG A 383 14.67 -4.50 4.62
CA ARG A 383 15.72 -4.84 3.66
C ARG A 383 16.48 -3.61 3.14
N PRO A 384 17.68 -3.81 2.56
CA PRO A 384 18.37 -2.80 1.78
C PRO A 384 17.52 -2.28 0.61
N LEU A 385 17.50 -0.96 0.46
CA LEU A 385 16.85 -0.25 -0.64
C LEU A 385 17.60 -0.48 -1.95
N GLN A 386 16.88 -0.48 -3.07
CA GLN A 386 17.46 -0.63 -4.41
C GLN A 386 16.85 0.42 -5.35
N PRO A 387 17.61 0.88 -6.36
CA PRO A 387 17.07 1.70 -7.43
C PRO A 387 15.81 1.07 -8.05
N GLY A 388 14.80 1.90 -8.31
CA GLY A 388 13.50 1.47 -8.81
C GLY A 388 12.51 1.06 -7.71
N PHE A 389 12.92 0.94 -6.44
CA PHE A 389 11.95 0.76 -5.35
C PHE A 389 11.14 2.03 -5.17
N VAL A 390 9.84 1.88 -4.89
CA VAL A 390 8.97 2.97 -4.47
C VAL A 390 8.45 2.62 -3.07
N VAL A 391 8.68 3.52 -2.12
CA VAL A 391 8.36 3.34 -0.69
C VAL A 391 7.59 4.53 -0.14
N SER A 392 6.69 4.32 0.81
CA SER A 392 6.15 5.39 1.65
C SER A 392 7.16 5.81 2.71
N ILE A 393 7.13 7.10 3.10
CA ILE A 393 7.88 7.65 4.24
C ILE A 393 6.90 8.43 5.12
N GLU A 394 6.40 7.77 6.15
CA GLU A 394 5.19 8.14 6.87
C GLU A 394 5.38 8.26 8.40
N PRO A 395 6.43 8.94 8.91
CA PRO A 395 6.58 9.04 10.35
C PRO A 395 5.36 9.71 10.99
N GLY A 396 5.03 9.24 12.18
CA GLY A 396 3.92 9.77 12.97
C GLY A 396 4.26 9.87 14.44
N CYS A 397 3.57 10.78 15.11
CA CYS A 397 3.61 10.92 16.56
C CYS A 397 2.18 10.94 17.10
N TYR A 398 1.86 9.96 17.94
CA TYR A 398 0.52 9.69 18.43
C TYR A 398 0.49 9.68 19.95
N PHE A 399 -0.66 10.08 20.50
CA PHE A 399 -0.96 10.02 21.92
C PHE A 399 -2.16 9.10 22.09
N ILE A 400 -1.90 7.79 22.10
CA ILE A 400 -2.94 6.74 22.18
C ILE A 400 -3.30 6.52 23.66
N PRO A 401 -4.47 6.97 24.16
CA PRO A 401 -4.73 6.99 25.60
C PRO A 401 -4.67 5.60 26.25
N PRO A 402 -5.27 4.53 25.67
CA PRO A 402 -5.17 3.19 26.26
C PRO A 402 -3.74 2.64 26.34
N LEU A 403 -2.87 3.00 25.38
CA LEU A 403 -1.48 2.57 25.36
C LEU A 403 -0.67 3.29 26.44
N ALA A 404 -0.84 4.61 26.54
CA ALA A 404 -0.19 5.45 27.55
C ALA A 404 -0.60 5.04 28.97
N GLU A 405 -1.90 4.81 29.20
CA GLU A 405 -2.42 4.35 30.49
C GLU A 405 -1.82 2.99 30.89
N ARG A 406 -1.83 2.03 29.96
CA ARG A 406 -1.25 0.70 30.19
C ARG A 406 0.23 0.79 30.54
N TRP A 407 1.03 1.45 29.71
CA TRP A 407 2.48 1.52 29.92
C TRP A 407 2.84 2.26 31.21
N ARG A 408 2.10 3.32 31.56
CA ARG A 408 2.24 4.00 32.86
C ARG A 408 1.96 3.04 34.03
N SER A 409 0.86 2.28 33.96
CA SER A 409 0.50 1.34 35.04
C SER A 409 1.52 0.21 35.22
N GLU A 410 2.20 -0.17 34.13
CA GLU A 410 3.24 -1.19 34.10
C GLU A 410 4.63 -0.63 34.47
N GLY A 411 4.77 0.69 34.70
CA GLY A 411 6.06 1.35 34.97
C GLY A 411 7.05 1.23 33.81
N ARG A 412 6.55 1.12 32.58
CA ARG A 412 7.38 0.83 31.40
C ARG A 412 8.17 2.06 31.00
N TYR A 413 9.48 1.89 30.93
CA TYR A 413 10.41 2.91 30.44
C TYR A 413 10.36 4.24 31.21
N ASP A 414 10.10 4.23 32.52
CA ASP A 414 10.10 5.45 33.37
C ASP A 414 11.43 6.23 33.32
N ALA A 415 12.53 5.55 32.98
CA ALA A 415 13.82 6.19 32.75
C ALA A 415 13.82 7.09 31.50
N PHE A 416 12.95 6.82 30.51
CA PHE A 416 12.91 7.49 29.22
C PHE A 416 11.64 8.31 28.97
N ILE A 417 10.51 7.99 29.61
CA ILE A 417 9.20 8.60 29.34
C ILE A 417 8.73 9.42 30.53
N ASN A 418 8.37 10.68 30.28
CA ASN A 418 7.76 11.55 31.28
C ASN A 418 6.23 11.50 31.14
N TYR A 419 5.61 10.50 31.75
CA TYR A 419 4.16 10.30 31.62
C TYR A 419 3.33 11.51 32.09
N ASP A 420 3.74 12.21 33.13
CA ASP A 420 3.04 13.42 33.60
C ASP A 420 2.94 14.51 32.53
N ARG A 421 3.92 14.56 31.61
CA ARG A 421 3.89 15.43 30.44
C ARG A 421 3.10 14.87 29.27
N VAL A 422 2.97 13.55 29.16
CA VAL A 422 2.18 12.89 28.10
C VAL A 422 0.71 13.27 28.21
N ASP A 423 0.18 13.39 29.44
CA ASP A 423 -1.23 13.76 29.67
C ASP A 423 -1.59 15.13 29.06
N ASP A 424 -0.64 16.08 29.06
CA ASP A 424 -0.80 17.40 28.45
C ASP A 424 -1.02 17.34 26.92
N PHE A 425 -0.74 16.19 26.29
CA PHE A 425 -0.79 16.00 24.84
C PHE A 425 -1.83 14.96 24.37
N LEU A 426 -2.49 14.23 25.29
CA LEU A 426 -3.53 13.25 24.92
C LEU A 426 -4.63 13.85 24.02
N GLY A 427 -4.99 15.11 24.24
CA GLY A 427 -5.99 15.83 23.42
C GLY A 427 -5.49 16.28 22.04
N VAL A 428 -4.22 16.02 21.67
CA VAL A 428 -3.71 16.28 20.32
C VAL A 428 -4.08 15.15 19.36
N GLY A 429 -4.33 13.94 19.87
CA GLY A 429 -4.57 12.75 19.06
C GLY A 429 -3.27 12.30 18.39
N GLY A 430 -3.07 12.64 17.12
CA GLY A 430 -1.89 12.23 16.37
C GLY A 430 -1.61 13.08 15.14
N ILE A 431 -0.36 13.04 14.69
CA ILE A 431 0.12 13.68 13.48
C ILE A 431 0.89 12.64 12.67
N ARG A 432 0.57 12.51 11.39
CA ARG A 432 1.35 11.76 10.39
C ARG A 432 1.55 12.62 9.15
N ILE A 433 2.72 12.50 8.55
CA ILE A 433 3.08 13.16 7.29
C ILE A 433 3.76 12.12 6.42
N GLU A 434 3.20 11.90 5.23
CA GLU A 434 3.62 10.80 4.36
C GLU A 434 3.74 11.21 2.91
N ASP A 435 4.75 10.70 2.23
CA ASP A 435 4.91 10.82 0.79
C ASP A 435 5.43 9.50 0.21
N ASN A 436 5.18 9.26 -1.08
CA ASN A 436 5.79 8.16 -1.83
C ASN A 436 7.11 8.61 -2.46
N VAL A 437 8.13 7.77 -2.37
CA VAL A 437 9.51 8.10 -2.76
C VAL A 437 10.06 7.00 -3.65
N LEU A 438 10.55 7.38 -4.83
CA LEU A 438 11.31 6.53 -5.72
C LEU A 438 12.79 6.57 -5.32
N ILE A 439 13.35 5.41 -5.04
CA ILE A 439 14.80 5.24 -4.89
C ILE A 439 15.43 5.27 -6.28
N THR A 440 16.39 6.18 -6.48
CA THR A 440 17.15 6.30 -7.73
C THR A 440 18.61 5.89 -7.49
N ASP A 441 19.42 5.86 -8.54
CA ASP A 441 20.89 5.70 -8.40
C ASP A 441 21.56 6.91 -7.73
N ASP A 442 20.91 8.08 -7.78
CA ASP A 442 21.36 9.34 -7.20
C ASP A 442 20.48 9.71 -5.98
N GLU A 443 19.94 10.94 -5.92
CA GLU A 443 19.05 11.38 -4.85
C GLU A 443 17.66 10.72 -4.95
N PRO A 444 17.05 10.32 -3.82
CA PRO A 444 15.69 9.81 -3.79
C PRO A 444 14.71 10.88 -4.29
N ARG A 445 13.70 10.47 -5.06
CA ARG A 445 12.73 11.39 -5.65
C ARG A 445 11.37 11.21 -5.00
N VAL A 446 10.91 12.23 -4.27
CA VAL A 446 9.51 12.32 -3.85
C VAL A 446 8.63 12.41 -5.11
N LEU A 447 7.69 11.48 -5.26
CA LEU A 447 6.80 11.38 -6.39
C LEU A 447 5.58 12.30 -6.22
N GLY A 448 4.92 12.62 -7.34
CA GLY A 448 3.70 13.39 -7.37
C GLY A 448 3.91 14.90 -7.29
N PRO A 449 2.85 15.69 -7.51
CA PRO A 449 2.90 17.12 -7.28
C PRO A 449 3.03 17.44 -5.78
N ALA A 450 3.62 18.59 -5.48
CA ALA A 450 3.82 19.02 -4.09
C ALA A 450 2.47 19.27 -3.37
N ILE A 451 2.16 18.43 -2.38
CA ILE A 451 1.01 18.63 -1.48
C ILE A 451 1.48 19.38 -0.22
N PRO A 452 0.87 20.53 0.15
CA PRO A 452 1.31 21.35 1.29
C PRO A 452 1.53 20.54 2.57
N LYS A 453 2.77 20.60 3.09
CA LYS A 453 3.18 19.98 4.36
C LYS A 453 4.10 20.84 5.24
N SER A 454 4.53 22.01 4.76
CA SER A 454 5.16 22.98 5.67
C SER A 454 4.06 23.68 6.47
N VAL A 455 4.36 24.07 7.71
CA VAL A 455 3.37 24.74 8.58
C VAL A 455 2.71 25.91 7.87
N ASP A 456 3.51 26.81 7.29
CA ASP A 456 2.99 28.02 6.67
C ASP A 456 2.20 27.72 5.38
N ALA A 457 2.60 26.70 4.60
CA ALA A 457 1.86 26.28 3.42
C ALA A 457 0.52 25.61 3.77
N VAL A 458 0.48 24.80 4.84
CA VAL A 458 -0.76 24.19 5.34
C VAL A 458 -1.69 25.29 5.85
N GLU A 459 -1.23 26.19 6.72
CA GLU A 459 -2.05 27.31 7.24
C GLU A 459 -2.58 28.20 6.08
N ALA A 460 -1.75 28.48 5.08
CA ALA A 460 -2.18 29.23 3.88
C ALA A 460 -3.25 28.49 3.07
N GLN A 461 -3.14 27.16 2.94
CA GLN A 461 -4.09 26.35 2.19
C GLN A 461 -5.47 26.29 2.88
N VAL A 462 -5.50 26.13 4.20
CA VAL A 462 -6.77 26.14 4.95
C VAL A 462 -7.41 27.52 4.95
N GLY A 463 -6.60 28.57 5.05
CA GLY A 463 -7.05 29.97 5.05
C GLY A 463 -7.49 30.52 3.69
N ALA A 464 -7.28 29.78 2.60
CA ALA A 464 -7.63 30.24 1.26
C ALA A 464 -9.17 30.38 1.07
N PRO A 465 -9.64 31.41 0.33
CA PRO A 465 -11.03 31.47 -0.09
C PRO A 465 -11.41 30.23 -0.90
N MET A 466 -12.60 29.69 -0.66
CA MET A 466 -13.15 28.67 -1.55
C MET A 466 -13.40 29.28 -2.93
N GLU A 467 -12.94 28.63 -3.99
CA GLU A 467 -13.39 28.95 -5.35
C GLU A 467 -14.90 28.73 -5.43
N ALA A 468 -15.60 29.70 -6.03
CA ALA A 468 -17.06 29.83 -6.02
C ALA A 468 -17.77 28.79 -6.88
#